data_AF-A0A7K4EV76-F1
#
_entry.id   AF-A0A7K4EV76-F1
#
_cell.length_a   1.000
_cell.length_b   1.000
_cell.length_c   1.000
_cell.angle_alpha   90.00
_cell.angle_beta   90.00
_cell.angle_gamma   90.00
#
_symmetry.space_group_name_H-M   'P 1'
#
loop_
_entity.id
_entity.type
_entity.pdbx_description
1 polymer ?
#
loop_
_entity_poly.entity_id
_entity_poly.type
_entity_poly.pdbx_seq_one_letter_code
_entity_poly.pdbx_strand_id
1 'polypeptide(L)'
;MHVHRWPRDSQIWDDSVQKELDDSINKNPEKIPVVIKEKTITIGNVEFYSLKKIGVTVPFFKKECTMIFEAKFGSLFAHVHVTVKSENYVDIFNELTNWKNKNFPDD
;
A
#
# COMPACT_ATOMS: atom_id res chain seq x y z
N MET A 1 0.12 -0.42 8.98
CA MET A 1 -0.25 -0.67 7.57
C MET A 1 -1.40 -1.65 7.57
N HIS A 2 -2.18 -1.74 6.49
CA HIS A 2 -3.27 -2.70 6.43
C HIS A 2 -3.47 -3.23 5.02
N VAL A 3 -3.54 -4.54 4.88
CA VAL A 3 -3.67 -5.29 3.63
C VAL A 3 -4.82 -6.26 3.82
N HIS A 4 -5.84 -6.17 2.95
CA HIS A 4 -6.99 -7.06 3.00
C HIS A 4 -7.47 -7.43 1.60
N ARG A 5 -8.23 -8.54 1.54
CA ARG A 5 -8.76 -9.07 0.29
C ARG A 5 -9.75 -8.09 -0.34
N TRP A 6 -9.49 -7.74 -1.60
CA TRP A 6 -10.39 -6.94 -2.42
C TRP A 6 -10.01 -7.12 -3.91
N PRO A 7 -10.96 -7.08 -4.85
CA PRO A 7 -12.41 -6.89 -4.67
C PRO A 7 -13.11 -8.12 -4.04
N ARG A 8 -14.35 -7.96 -3.58
CA ARG A 8 -15.07 -9.01 -2.82
C ARG A 8 -15.25 -10.32 -3.59
N ASP A 9 -15.33 -10.24 -4.90
CA ASP A 9 -15.46 -11.34 -5.87
C ASP A 9 -14.12 -11.92 -6.34
N SER A 10 -12.99 -11.38 -5.87
CA SER A 10 -11.66 -11.94 -6.15
C SER A 10 -11.43 -13.29 -5.46
N GLN A 11 -10.35 -13.97 -5.87
CA GLN A 11 -9.90 -15.22 -5.25
C GLN A 11 -9.81 -15.08 -3.71
N ILE A 12 -10.44 -16.02 -3.00
CA ILE A 12 -10.41 -16.07 -1.53
C ILE A 12 -8.98 -16.41 -1.10
N TRP A 13 -8.49 -15.65 -0.11
CA TRP A 13 -7.23 -15.96 0.57
C TRP A 13 -7.48 -17.15 1.49
N ASP A 14 -6.59 -18.12 1.46
CA ASP A 14 -6.59 -19.14 2.50
C ASP A 14 -6.10 -18.55 3.84
N ASP A 15 -6.32 -19.30 4.92
CA ASP A 15 -5.94 -18.89 6.27
C ASP A 15 -4.43 -18.67 6.39
N SER A 16 -3.61 -19.39 5.63
CA SER A 16 -2.16 -19.21 5.62
C SER A 16 -1.75 -17.85 5.06
N VAL A 17 -2.33 -17.41 3.96
CA VAL A 17 -2.07 -16.10 3.35
C VAL A 17 -2.49 -14.97 4.28
N GLN A 18 -3.69 -15.06 4.86
CA GLN A 18 -4.16 -14.05 5.81
C GLN A 18 -3.22 -13.97 7.02
N LYS A 19 -2.78 -15.12 7.54
CA LYS A 19 -1.84 -15.18 8.66
C LYS A 19 -0.48 -14.60 8.30
N GLU A 20 0.06 -14.92 7.13
CA GLU A 20 1.34 -14.37 6.65
C GLU A 20 1.29 -12.84 6.56
N LEU A 21 0.24 -12.29 5.95
CA LEU A 21 0.06 -10.83 5.85
C LEU A 21 -0.18 -10.18 7.21
N ASP A 22 -0.86 -10.88 8.12
CA ASP A 22 -1.06 -10.40 9.48
C ASP A 22 0.25 -10.32 10.25
N ASP A 23 1.04 -11.38 10.22
CA ASP A 23 2.32 -11.49 10.95
C ASP A 23 3.37 -10.54 10.33
N SER A 24 3.41 -10.40 9.01
CA SER A 24 4.42 -9.59 8.31
C SER A 24 4.05 -8.11 8.20
N ILE A 25 2.77 -7.76 7.99
CA ILE A 25 2.34 -6.39 7.65
C ILE A 25 1.28 -5.83 8.60
N ASN A 26 0.14 -6.49 8.78
CA ASN A 26 -1.03 -5.86 9.42
C ASN A 26 -0.88 -5.68 10.92
N LYS A 27 -0.31 -6.68 11.60
CA LYS A 27 -0.16 -6.75 13.06
C LYS A 27 1.30 -6.69 13.50
N ASN A 28 2.21 -6.45 12.57
CA ASN A 28 3.61 -6.27 12.87
C ASN A 28 3.82 -4.96 13.67
N PRO A 29 4.38 -5.03 14.89
CA PRO A 29 4.62 -3.84 15.73
C PRO A 29 5.83 -3.03 15.29
N GLU A 30 6.70 -3.58 14.44
CA GLU A 30 7.93 -2.93 13.99
C GLU A 30 7.68 -1.93 12.85
N LYS A 31 8.66 -1.04 12.63
CA LYS A 31 8.67 -0.16 11.47
C LYS A 31 9.05 -0.98 10.24
N ILE A 32 8.05 -1.33 9.44
CA ILE A 32 8.25 -2.04 8.19
C ILE A 32 8.75 -1.07 7.10
N PRO A 33 9.85 -1.39 6.39
CA PRO A 33 10.30 -0.56 5.27
C PRO A 33 9.31 -0.67 4.10
N VAL A 34 9.10 0.46 3.42
CA VAL A 34 8.34 0.55 2.17
C VAL A 34 9.26 1.07 1.09
N VAL A 35 9.35 0.33 -0.01
CA VAL A 35 10.18 0.69 -1.16
C VAL A 35 9.29 0.79 -2.38
N ILE A 36 9.32 1.93 -3.06
CA ILE A 36 8.55 2.19 -4.27
C ILE A 36 9.54 2.22 -5.44
N LYS A 37 9.32 1.38 -6.45
CA LYS A 37 10.14 1.32 -7.66
C LYS A 37 9.24 1.24 -8.87
N GLU A 38 9.29 2.26 -9.73
CA GLU A 38 8.49 2.34 -10.96
C GLU A 38 7.00 2.04 -10.71
N LYS A 39 6.55 0.83 -11.03
CA LYS A 39 5.16 0.36 -10.89
C LYS A 39 4.98 -0.77 -9.87
N THR A 40 5.95 -0.96 -8.98
CA THR A 40 5.87 -1.92 -7.87
C THR A 40 6.09 -1.23 -6.52
N ILE A 41 5.47 -1.79 -5.49
CA ILE A 41 5.63 -1.38 -4.10
C ILE A 41 5.99 -2.62 -3.29
N THR A 42 7.09 -2.57 -2.56
CA THR A 42 7.50 -3.63 -1.64
C THR A 42 7.27 -3.16 -0.21
N ILE A 43 6.57 -3.96 0.60
CA ILE A 43 6.35 -3.72 2.02
C ILE A 43 6.97 -4.88 2.78
N GLY A 44 8.04 -4.64 3.53
CA GLY A 44 8.82 -5.70 4.14
C GLY A 44 9.40 -6.63 3.07
N ASN A 45 8.93 -7.87 3.03
CA ASN A 45 9.30 -8.90 2.06
C ASN A 45 8.20 -9.18 1.00
N VAL A 46 7.06 -8.48 1.04
CA VAL A 46 5.94 -8.70 0.12
C VAL A 46 5.98 -7.67 -1.00
N GLU A 47 6.05 -8.16 -2.24
CA GLU A 47 5.99 -7.31 -3.43
C GLU A 47 4.56 -7.21 -3.96
N PHE A 48 4.12 -5.98 -4.18
CA PHE A 48 2.86 -5.64 -4.82
C PHE A 48 3.11 -5.08 -6.22
N TYR A 49 2.39 -5.61 -7.20
CA TYR A 49 2.50 -5.25 -8.60
C TYR A 49 1.12 -5.14 -9.27
N SER A 50 1.09 -4.71 -10.54
CA SER A 50 -0.17 -4.40 -11.25
C SER A 50 -1.04 -3.42 -10.45
N LEU A 51 -0.40 -2.37 -9.93
CA LEU A 51 -1.03 -1.34 -9.10
C LEU A 51 -2.12 -0.61 -9.90
N LYS A 52 -3.23 -0.28 -9.23
CA LYS A 52 -4.38 0.45 -9.79
C LYS A 52 -5.19 1.13 -8.68
N LYS A 53 -6.06 2.06 -9.06
CA LYS A 53 -6.87 2.89 -8.15
C LYS A 53 -6.04 3.50 -7.02
N ILE A 54 -4.91 4.11 -7.39
CA ILE A 54 -3.97 4.67 -6.43
C ILE A 54 -4.49 6.02 -5.92
N GLY A 55 -4.70 6.09 -4.61
CA GLY A 55 -5.07 7.31 -3.89
C GLY A 55 -4.01 7.71 -2.88
N VAL A 56 -3.64 8.99 -2.85
CA VAL A 56 -2.74 9.55 -1.83
C VAL A 56 -3.51 10.65 -1.10
N THR A 57 -3.56 10.59 0.22
CA THR A 57 -4.34 11.51 1.05
C THR A 57 -3.56 11.99 2.27
N VAL A 58 -3.91 13.19 2.73
CA VAL A 58 -3.41 13.79 3.96
C VAL A 58 -4.63 14.21 4.79
N PRO A 59 -4.84 13.67 6.00
CA PRO A 59 -5.94 14.11 6.85
C PRO A 59 -5.65 15.51 7.40
N PHE A 60 -6.64 16.40 7.38
CA PHE A 60 -6.52 17.81 7.77
C PHE A 60 -5.89 18.09 9.15
N PHE A 61 -5.97 17.15 10.09
CA PHE A 61 -5.54 17.35 11.48
C PHE A 61 -4.45 16.39 11.94
N LYS A 62 -3.85 15.63 11.01
CA LYS A 62 -2.83 14.64 11.33
C LYS A 62 -1.61 14.88 10.48
N LYS A 63 -0.43 14.85 11.10
CA LYS A 63 0.86 14.85 10.41
C LYS A 63 1.15 13.47 9.83
N GLU A 64 0.29 13.03 8.93
CA GLU A 64 0.37 11.72 8.31
C GLU A 64 -0.01 11.78 6.83
N CYS A 65 0.61 10.93 6.03
CA CYS A 65 0.26 10.69 4.65
C CYS A 65 -0.19 9.24 4.51
N THR A 66 -1.30 9.02 3.81
CA THR A 66 -1.83 7.69 3.54
C THR A 66 -1.89 7.46 2.04
N MET A 67 -1.21 6.41 1.58
CA MET A 67 -1.35 5.87 0.23
C MET A 67 -2.23 4.61 0.28
N ILE A 68 -3.20 4.54 -0.62
CA ILE A 68 -4.12 3.44 -0.77
C ILE A 68 -4.06 2.97 -2.22
N PHE A 69 -4.04 1.66 -2.46
CA PHE A 69 -4.06 1.12 -3.81
C PHE A 69 -4.63 -0.29 -3.84
N GLU A 70 -5.11 -0.71 -5.01
CA GLU A 70 -5.37 -2.11 -5.32
C GLU A 70 -4.16 -2.69 -6.07
N ALA A 71 -3.78 -3.93 -5.76
CA ALA A 71 -2.64 -4.59 -6.38
C ALA A 71 -2.81 -6.11 -6.42
N LYS A 72 -1.89 -6.76 -7.13
CA LYS A 72 -1.61 -8.18 -6.99
C LYS A 72 -0.39 -8.44 -6.12
N PHE A 73 -0.39 -9.59 -5.46
CA PHE A 73 0.78 -10.20 -4.81
C PHE A 73 0.66 -11.72 -5.04
N GLY A 74 1.67 -12.33 -5.66
CA GLY A 74 1.50 -13.66 -6.26
C GLY A 74 0.26 -13.72 -7.16
N SER A 75 -0.54 -14.79 -7.08
CA SER A 75 -1.77 -14.90 -7.87
C SER A 75 -2.99 -14.15 -7.28
N LEU A 76 -2.84 -13.48 -6.14
CA LEU A 76 -3.94 -12.93 -5.35
C LEU A 76 -4.08 -11.42 -5.52
N PHE A 77 -5.25 -10.89 -5.17
CA PHE A 77 -5.56 -9.47 -5.18
C PHE A 77 -5.69 -8.93 -3.76
N ALA A 78 -5.21 -7.70 -3.57
CA ALA A 78 -5.23 -6.99 -2.30
C ALA A 78 -5.63 -5.54 -2.46
N HIS A 79 -6.26 -4.99 -1.43
CA HIS A 79 -6.31 -3.56 -1.17
C HIS A 79 -5.38 -3.23 -0.01
N VAL A 80 -4.51 -2.24 -0.22
CA VAL A 80 -3.39 -1.93 0.66
C VAL A 80 -3.50 -0.48 1.12
N HIS A 81 -3.35 -0.28 2.42
CA HIS A 81 -3.28 1.02 3.09
C HIS A 81 -1.92 1.17 3.75
N VAL A 82 -1.15 2.14 3.27
CA VAL A 82 0.15 2.53 3.81
C VAL A 82 0.02 3.92 4.41
N THR A 83 0.06 4.01 5.74
CA THR A 83 0.05 5.30 6.46
C THR A 83 1.40 5.52 7.10
N VAL A 84 2.01 6.68 6.83
CA VAL A 84 3.23 7.15 7.48
C VAL A 84 2.92 8.41 8.29
N LYS A 85 3.31 8.41 9.56
CA LYS A 85 3.29 9.60 10.41
C LYS A 85 4.68 10.25 10.36
N SER A 86 4.74 11.50 9.97
CA SER A 86 6.01 12.23 9.80
C SER A 86 5.75 13.73 9.89
N GLU A 87 6.72 14.48 10.42
CA GLU A 87 6.72 15.94 10.35
C GLU A 87 6.81 16.43 8.89
N ASN A 88 7.49 15.68 8.02
CA ASN A 88 7.65 15.98 6.60
C ASN A 88 6.54 15.34 5.73
N TYR A 89 5.34 15.15 6.27
CA TYR A 89 4.24 14.46 5.57
C TYR A 89 3.81 15.15 4.26
N VAL A 90 3.99 16.47 4.15
CA VAL A 90 3.69 17.26 2.94
C VAL A 90 4.65 16.90 1.81
N ASP A 91 5.94 16.77 2.10
CA ASP A 91 6.94 16.38 1.10
C ASP A 91 6.70 14.96 0.61
N ILE A 92 6.41 14.04 1.54
CA ILE A 92 6.04 12.66 1.20
C ILE A 92 4.79 12.64 0.31
N PHE A 93 3.76 13.43 0.64
CA PHE A 93 2.55 13.53 -0.18
C PHE A 93 2.87 14.02 -1.60
N ASN A 94 3.72 15.05 -1.75
CA ASN A 94 4.12 15.59 -3.03
C ASN A 94 4.93 14.56 -3.85
N GLU A 95 5.88 13.87 -3.23
CA GLU A 95 6.67 12.82 -3.88
C GLU A 95 5.78 11.67 -4.38
N LEU A 96 4.87 11.18 -3.53
CA LEU A 96 3.94 10.11 -3.89
C LEU A 96 2.96 10.54 -4.99
N THR A 97 2.46 11.77 -4.94
CA THR A 97 1.55 12.29 -5.97
C THR A 97 2.27 12.46 -7.31
N ASN A 98 3.51 12.98 -7.29
CA ASN A 98 4.34 13.09 -8.48
C ASN A 98 4.68 11.72 -9.07
N TRP A 99 5.04 10.76 -8.22
CA TRP A 99 5.27 9.38 -8.62
C TRP A 99 4.02 8.76 -9.26
N LYS A 100 2.85 8.93 -8.63
CA LYS A 100 1.57 8.44 -9.16
C LYS A 100 1.32 9.02 -10.55
N ASN A 101 1.33 10.35 -10.68
CA ASN A 101 1.01 11.04 -11.93
C ASN A 101 1.96 10.67 -13.07
N LYS A 102 3.23 10.39 -12.76
CA LYS A 102 4.23 9.96 -13.74
C LYS A 102 4.00 8.53 -14.24
N ASN A 103 3.64 7.61 -13.35
CA ASN A 103 3.60 6.17 -13.66
C ASN A 103 2.19 5.67 -14.00
N PHE A 104 1.16 6.39 -13.56
CA PHE A 104 -0.27 6.07 -13.67
C PHE A 104 -1.09 7.31 -14.04
N PRO A 105 -0.85 7.91 -15.24
CA PRO A 105 -1.53 9.14 -15.65
C PRO A 105 -3.03 8.96 -15.90
N ASP A 106 -3.46 7.73 -16.17
CA ASP A 106 -4.84 7.38 -16.55
C ASP A 106 -5.67 6.79 -15.38
N ASP A 107 -5.13 6.81 -14.16
CA ASP A 107 -5.70 6.18 -12.94
C ASP A 107 -6.07 7.23 -11.88
#